data_AF-A0A251RIG0-F1
#
_entry.id   AF-A0A251RIG0-F1
#
_cell.length_a   1.000
_cell.length_b   1.000
_cell.length_c   1.000
_cell.angle_alpha   90.00
_cell.angle_beta   90.00
_cell.angle_gamma   90.00
#
_symmetry.space_group_name_H-M   'P 1'
#
loop_
_entity.id
_entity.type
_entity.pdbx_description
1 polymer ?
#
loop_
_entity_poly.entity_id
_entity_poly.type
_entity_poly.pdbx_seq_one_letter_code
_entity_poly.pdbx_strand_id
1 'polypeptide(L)'
;MLILQMSGIKLVVLHKHLRNKRREDKHEKEKVQRWKNALTQAADLCGEDLKNADNGNEAKFIKKILGEVNKQLYSKYQLDNEHLVGITSRVKVLSNFLDIEKSGSKDVVRMIGILGMGGIGKTTLAKTIYNKFERIFEGRSFLANVREVIAHQPINGLVGLQEQLLNDILKNEGIKVGSVAKGTEMIKKRLPCKRALVIIDDVDDLQQLEEIARARDWFGPGSRIIITTRNKHLLVQVGVDSTYVAEEMDEEEALELFSWHAFKRGYPDQEYLDLSKRVIRYCQGLPLALRVVGSFLIKRTALEWESQLERLERSPHEAITKILRISFDGLPDRIDRSTFLDISCFFIGMDKEYVTQILDGCGFSATLGIPILIERCLVTVSEQNKLMMHDLLRDMGREIVYENADGHPENFSRLWKREDVTDILSDKSVSTFPVKF
;
A
#
# COMPACT_ATOMS: atom_id res chain seq x y z
N MET A 1 -17.30 -28.57 -8.43
CA MET A 1 -17.71 -29.95 -8.08
C MET A 1 -19.15 -30.12 -8.55
N LEU A 2 -19.39 -31.14 -9.39
CA LEU A 2 -20.57 -31.25 -10.25
C LEU A 2 -21.91 -31.25 -9.50
N ILE A 3 -22.89 -30.58 -10.10
CA ILE A 3 -24.33 -30.74 -9.87
C ILE A 3 -24.70 -32.19 -10.22
N LEU A 4 -25.16 -32.95 -9.23
CA LEU A 4 -25.88 -34.20 -9.45
C LEU A 4 -27.15 -34.17 -8.59
N GLN A 5 -28.24 -33.67 -9.16
CA GLN A 5 -29.59 -34.05 -8.76
C GLN A 5 -29.72 -35.56 -9.00
N MET A 6 -29.55 -36.37 -7.95
CA MET A 6 -30.00 -37.76 -7.95
C MET A 6 -31.36 -37.83 -7.27
N SER A 7 -32.41 -37.57 -8.05
CA SER A 7 -33.77 -37.97 -7.69
C SER A 7 -33.80 -39.47 -7.38
N GLY A 8 -34.33 -39.86 -6.22
CA GLY A 8 -34.32 -41.21 -5.63
C GLY A 8 -34.83 -42.39 -6.47
N ILE A 9 -35.27 -42.15 -7.70
CA ILE A 9 -35.70 -43.19 -8.65
C ILE A 9 -34.48 -43.92 -9.27
N LYS A 10 -33.32 -43.26 -9.45
CA LYS A 10 -32.13 -43.88 -10.06
C LYS A 10 -31.40 -44.88 -9.14
N LEU A 11 -31.51 -44.74 -7.81
CA LEU A 11 -30.85 -45.64 -6.85
C LEU A 11 -31.45 -47.06 -6.88
N VAL A 12 -32.76 -47.17 -7.13
CA VAL A 12 -33.48 -48.46 -7.20
C VAL A 12 -33.14 -49.21 -8.49
N VAL A 13 -32.87 -48.50 -9.59
CA VAL A 13 -32.55 -49.12 -10.89
C VAL A 13 -31.13 -49.71 -10.89
N LEU A 14 -30.15 -49.04 -10.26
CA LEU A 14 -28.78 -49.58 -10.18
C LEU A 14 -28.70 -50.83 -9.28
N HIS A 15 -29.47 -50.85 -8.20
CA HIS A 15 -29.50 -51.99 -7.27
C HIS A 15 -30.16 -53.24 -7.88
N LYS A 16 -31.06 -53.07 -8.85
CA LYS A 16 -31.69 -54.18 -9.61
C LYS A 16 -30.79 -54.72 -10.71
N HIS A 17 -29.97 -53.88 -11.35
CA HIS A 17 -29.09 -54.30 -12.44
C HIS A 17 -27.87 -55.10 -11.95
N LEU A 18 -27.40 -54.86 -10.72
CA LEU A 18 -26.27 -55.57 -10.10
C LEU A 18 -26.61 -56.99 -9.60
N ARG A 19 -27.87 -57.43 -9.65
CA ARG A 19 -28.27 -58.76 -9.15
C ARG A 19 -28.15 -59.90 -10.19
N ASN A 20 -27.85 -59.58 -11.46
CA ASN A 20 -28.01 -60.55 -12.57
C ASN A 20 -26.75 -60.88 -13.39
N LYS A 21 -25.53 -60.56 -12.95
CA LYS A 21 -24.29 -61.06 -13.58
C LYS A 21 -23.58 -62.07 -12.70
N ARG A 22 -23.96 -63.35 -12.82
CA ARG A 22 -23.17 -64.48 -12.31
C ARG A 22 -22.00 -64.74 -13.26
N ARG A 23 -20.88 -64.08 -12.96
CA ARG A 23 -19.46 -64.42 -13.23
C ARG A 23 -18.69 -63.10 -13.32
N GLU A 24 -18.36 -62.55 -12.17
CA GLU A 24 -17.53 -61.34 -12.09
C GLU A 24 -16.09 -61.76 -11.87
N ASP A 25 -15.22 -61.37 -12.82
CA ASP A 25 -13.78 -61.37 -12.65
C ASP A 25 -13.43 -60.61 -11.36
N LYS A 26 -12.39 -61.07 -10.65
CA LYS A 26 -11.93 -60.46 -9.39
C LYS A 26 -11.72 -58.94 -9.50
N HIS A 27 -11.34 -58.47 -10.69
CA HIS A 27 -11.18 -57.07 -11.04
C HIS A 27 -12.49 -56.27 -11.08
N GLU A 28 -13.60 -56.88 -11.51
CA GLU A 28 -14.93 -56.25 -11.56
C GLU A 28 -15.48 -56.06 -10.13
N LYS A 29 -15.27 -57.05 -9.25
CA LYS A 29 -15.64 -56.96 -7.83
C LYS A 29 -14.90 -55.87 -7.08
N GLU A 30 -13.59 -55.75 -7.29
CA GLU A 30 -12.78 -54.68 -6.69
C GLU A 30 -13.23 -53.29 -7.15
N LYS A 31 -13.59 -53.15 -8.43
CA LYS A 31 -14.13 -51.91 -9.00
C LYS A 31 -15.48 -51.53 -8.38
N VAL A 32 -16.40 -52.50 -8.28
CA VAL A 32 -17.71 -52.31 -7.64
C VAL A 32 -17.55 -51.93 -6.16
N GLN A 33 -16.59 -52.54 -5.45
CA GLN A 33 -16.34 -52.20 -4.06
C GLN A 33 -15.78 -50.77 -3.89
N ARG A 34 -14.87 -50.33 -4.77
CA ARG A 34 -14.38 -48.94 -4.79
C ARG A 34 -15.51 -47.94 -5.03
N TRP A 35 -16.43 -48.23 -5.95
CA TRP A 35 -17.59 -47.39 -6.20
C TRP A 35 -18.54 -47.32 -5.01
N LYS A 36 -18.81 -48.45 -4.36
CA LYS A 36 -19.62 -48.49 -3.13
C LYS A 36 -19.01 -47.60 -2.05
N ASN A 37 -17.72 -47.75 -1.79
CA ASN A 37 -17.02 -46.95 -0.79
C ASN A 37 -17.05 -45.45 -1.13
N ALA A 38 -16.82 -45.07 -2.39
CA ALA A 38 -16.86 -43.68 -2.82
C ALA A 38 -18.27 -43.07 -2.72
N LEU A 39 -19.32 -43.83 -3.05
CA LEU A 39 -20.72 -43.41 -2.92
C LEU A 39 -21.13 -43.24 -1.45
N THR A 40 -20.73 -44.15 -0.57
CA THR A 40 -20.96 -44.02 0.88
C THR A 40 -20.29 -42.75 1.40
N GLN A 41 -19.01 -42.54 1.08
CA GLN A 41 -18.29 -41.34 1.49
C GLN A 41 -18.94 -40.05 0.95
N ALA A 42 -19.40 -40.06 -0.30
CA ALA A 42 -20.08 -38.89 -0.89
C ALA A 42 -21.45 -38.62 -0.25
N ALA A 43 -22.17 -39.65 0.17
CA ALA A 43 -23.47 -39.53 0.85
C ALA A 43 -23.34 -39.06 2.31
N ASP A 44 -22.22 -39.38 2.95
CA ASP A 44 -21.90 -38.93 4.32
C ASP A 44 -21.42 -37.47 4.39
N LEU A 45 -21.11 -36.84 3.23
CA LEU A 45 -20.81 -35.41 3.17
C LEU A 45 -22.09 -34.59 3.42
N CYS A 46 -22.02 -33.67 4.38
CA CYS A 46 -23.11 -32.73 4.64
C CYS A 46 -23.27 -31.76 3.46
N GLY A 47 -24.30 -31.97 2.63
CA GLY A 47 -24.73 -31.08 1.55
C GLY A 47 -26.11 -30.50 1.81
N GLU A 48 -26.57 -29.62 0.91
CA GLU A 48 -27.93 -29.09 0.94
C GLU A 48 -28.81 -29.71 -0.17
N ASP A 49 -30.10 -29.90 0.12
CA ASP A 49 -31.08 -30.38 -0.86
C ASP A 49 -31.85 -29.19 -1.46
N LEU A 50 -31.94 -29.14 -2.79
CA LEU A 50 -32.72 -28.16 -3.54
C LEU A 50 -34.19 -28.06 -3.06
N LYS A 51 -34.79 -29.15 -2.61
CA LYS A 51 -36.18 -29.15 -2.11
C LYS A 51 -36.31 -28.46 -0.76
N ASN A 52 -35.25 -28.48 0.05
CA ASN A 52 -35.23 -27.90 1.39
C ASN A 52 -34.65 -26.48 1.40
N ALA A 53 -33.99 -26.06 0.32
CA ALA A 53 -33.40 -24.74 0.14
C ALA A 53 -34.20 -23.89 -0.86
N ASP A 54 -34.55 -22.66 -0.49
CA ASP A 54 -35.13 -21.63 -1.37
C ASP A 54 -36.39 -22.07 -2.17
N ASN A 55 -37.22 -22.94 -1.59
CA ASN A 55 -38.48 -23.45 -2.16
C ASN A 55 -38.33 -24.07 -3.57
N GLY A 56 -37.19 -24.70 -3.87
CA GLY A 56 -36.94 -25.35 -5.15
C GLY A 56 -36.54 -24.41 -6.29
N ASN A 57 -36.21 -23.15 -5.99
CA ASN A 57 -35.69 -22.22 -7.00
C ASN A 57 -34.21 -22.49 -7.32
N GLU A 58 -33.97 -23.15 -8.45
CA GLU A 58 -32.63 -23.53 -8.91
C GLU A 58 -31.66 -22.35 -9.01
N ALA A 59 -32.11 -21.18 -9.48
CA ALA A 59 -31.24 -20.01 -9.65
C ALA A 59 -30.75 -19.44 -8.30
N LYS A 60 -31.62 -19.44 -7.27
CA LYS A 60 -31.23 -19.02 -5.91
C LYS A 60 -30.30 -20.04 -5.26
N PHE A 61 -30.62 -21.33 -5.42
CA PHE A 61 -29.81 -22.42 -4.89
C PHE A 61 -28.40 -22.44 -5.50
N ILE A 62 -28.27 -22.26 -6.82
CA ILE A 62 -26.99 -22.11 -7.50
C ILE A 62 -26.23 -20.89 -6.96
N LYS A 63 -26.88 -19.74 -6.77
CA LYS A 63 -26.24 -18.56 -6.16
C LYS A 63 -25.73 -18.83 -4.76
N LYS A 64 -26.47 -19.60 -3.95
CA LYS A 64 -26.07 -19.99 -2.59
C LYS A 64 -24.84 -20.90 -2.60
N ILE A 65 -24.84 -21.93 -3.44
CA ILE A 65 -23.68 -22.82 -3.63
C ILE A 65 -22.47 -22.02 -4.10
N LEU A 66 -22.64 -21.17 -5.11
CA LEU A 66 -21.57 -20.28 -5.59
C LEU A 66 -21.07 -19.39 -4.47
N GLY A 67 -21.95 -18.87 -3.61
CA GLY A 67 -21.59 -18.09 -2.43
C GLY A 67 -20.68 -18.86 -1.46
N GLU A 68 -21.03 -20.11 -1.12
CA GLU A 68 -20.25 -20.90 -0.15
C GLU A 68 -18.93 -21.42 -0.76
N VAL A 69 -18.94 -21.83 -2.03
CA VAL A 69 -17.72 -22.21 -2.75
C VAL A 69 -16.77 -21.02 -2.89
N ASN A 70 -17.30 -19.86 -3.26
CA ASN A 70 -16.54 -18.62 -3.34
C ASN A 70 -15.99 -18.23 -1.97
N LYS A 71 -16.76 -18.37 -0.89
CA LYS A 71 -16.29 -18.09 0.48
C LYS A 71 -15.10 -18.98 0.87
N GLN A 72 -15.07 -20.24 0.45
CA GLN A 72 -13.96 -21.16 0.69
C GLN A 72 -12.75 -20.92 -0.24
N LEU A 73 -12.98 -20.50 -1.48
CA LEU A 73 -11.92 -20.21 -2.44
C LEU A 73 -11.28 -18.83 -2.23
N TYR A 74 -12.08 -17.79 -1.92
CA TYR A 74 -11.61 -16.42 -1.76
C TYR A 74 -10.93 -16.13 -0.42
N SER A 75 -11.08 -16.98 0.61
CA SER A 75 -10.21 -16.87 1.79
C SER A 75 -8.71 -17.05 1.43
N LYS A 76 -8.42 -17.67 0.27
CA LYS A 76 -7.07 -17.93 -0.23
C LYS A 76 -6.47 -16.79 -1.07
N TYR A 77 -7.25 -15.75 -1.39
CA TYR A 77 -6.82 -14.61 -2.24
C TYR A 77 -6.74 -13.28 -1.48
N GLN A 78 -6.66 -13.32 -0.14
CA GLN A 78 -6.40 -12.11 0.63
C GLN A 78 -5.01 -11.58 0.28
N LEU A 79 -4.90 -10.26 0.10
CA LEU A 79 -3.59 -9.63 0.00
C LEU A 79 -2.88 -9.82 1.34
N ASP A 80 -1.77 -10.57 1.34
CA ASP A 80 -1.00 -10.88 2.55
C ASP A 80 -0.59 -9.59 3.26
N ASN A 81 -0.93 -9.53 4.54
CA ASN A 81 -0.48 -8.50 5.46
C ASN A 81 -0.06 -9.17 6.76
N GLU A 82 1.23 -9.42 6.91
CA GLU A 82 1.80 -9.91 8.17
C GLU A 82 1.83 -8.79 9.21
N HIS A 83 1.49 -9.13 10.47
CA HIS A 83 1.65 -8.27 11.65
C HIS A 83 1.04 -6.86 11.53
N LEU A 84 -0.27 -6.79 11.25
CA LEU A 84 -1.01 -5.53 11.24
C LEU A 84 -1.21 -4.98 12.67
N VAL A 85 -0.45 -3.94 13.01
CA VAL A 85 -0.57 -3.22 14.28
C VAL A 85 -1.34 -1.91 14.07
N GLY A 86 -2.22 -1.55 15.00
CA GLY A 86 -2.90 -0.24 14.98
C GLY A 86 -3.87 0.02 13.82
N ILE A 87 -4.05 -0.95 12.90
CA ILE A 87 -4.73 -0.69 11.62
C ILE A 87 -6.25 -0.52 11.77
N THR A 88 -6.84 -1.10 12.83
CA THR A 88 -8.30 -1.17 13.00
C THR A 88 -8.93 0.22 13.14
N SER A 89 -8.29 1.12 13.88
CA SER A 89 -8.74 2.51 14.05
C SER A 89 -8.68 3.27 12.72
N ARG A 90 -7.54 3.18 12.01
CA ARG A 90 -7.29 3.78 10.69
C ARG A 90 -8.29 3.31 9.64
N VAL A 91 -8.55 1.99 9.60
CA VAL A 91 -9.57 1.38 8.74
C VAL A 91 -10.96 1.89 9.06
N LYS A 92 -11.31 2.08 10.34
CA LYS A 92 -12.61 2.61 10.76
C LYS A 92 -12.80 4.05 10.24
N VAL A 93 -11.80 4.91 10.40
CA VAL A 93 -11.84 6.29 9.89
C VAL A 93 -12.01 6.30 8.38
N LEU A 94 -11.18 5.56 7.64
CA LEU A 94 -11.27 5.49 6.18
C LEU A 94 -12.60 4.87 5.70
N SER A 95 -13.14 3.90 6.43
CA SER A 95 -14.48 3.32 6.15
C SER A 95 -15.58 4.39 6.21
N ASN A 96 -15.47 5.38 7.11
CA ASN A 96 -16.43 6.48 7.22
C ASN A 96 -16.35 7.42 6.01
N PHE A 97 -15.16 7.70 5.49
CA PHE A 97 -14.99 8.49 4.26
C PHE A 97 -15.59 7.79 3.04
N LEU A 98 -15.39 6.47 2.97
CA LEU A 98 -16.00 5.63 1.93
C LEU A 98 -17.52 5.55 2.09
N ASP A 99 -18.06 5.71 3.30
CA ASP A 99 -19.50 5.76 3.59
C ASP A 99 -20.27 4.55 3.04
N ILE A 100 -19.63 3.39 3.02
CA ILE A 100 -20.14 2.17 2.35
C ILE A 100 -21.45 1.66 2.98
N GLU A 101 -21.64 1.92 4.27
CA GLU A 101 -22.71 1.36 5.10
C GLU A 101 -24.00 2.20 5.11
N LYS A 102 -23.98 3.47 4.65
CA LYS A 102 -25.17 4.32 4.62
C LYS A 102 -25.99 4.09 3.36
N SER A 103 -27.31 3.88 3.50
CA SER A 103 -28.22 3.51 2.39
C SER A 103 -28.24 4.49 1.21
N GLY A 104 -28.06 5.80 1.45
CA GLY A 104 -28.01 6.81 0.37
C GLY A 104 -26.67 6.88 -0.39
N SER A 105 -25.64 6.18 0.08
CA SER A 105 -24.31 6.18 -0.56
C SER A 105 -24.21 5.25 -1.78
N LYS A 106 -25.25 4.47 -2.05
CA LYS A 106 -25.27 3.43 -3.09
C LYS A 106 -25.44 4.01 -4.50
N ASP A 107 -25.82 5.29 -4.61
CA ASP A 107 -26.11 5.92 -5.90
C ASP A 107 -24.98 6.82 -6.41
N VAL A 108 -23.95 7.07 -5.60
CA VAL A 108 -22.85 8.00 -5.93
C VAL A 108 -21.51 7.27 -5.98
N VAL A 109 -20.67 7.64 -6.95
CA VAL A 109 -19.27 7.21 -7.03
C VAL A 109 -18.42 8.14 -6.18
N ARG A 110 -17.57 7.56 -5.32
CA ARG A 110 -16.64 8.34 -4.50
C ARG A 110 -15.17 8.05 -4.80
N MET A 111 -14.36 9.08 -4.82
CA MET A 111 -12.91 9.06 -4.94
C MET A 111 -12.29 9.57 -3.63
N ILE A 112 -11.47 8.74 -2.99
CA ILE A 112 -10.81 9.06 -1.72
C ILE A 112 -9.29 8.99 -1.92
N GLY A 113 -8.58 10.02 -1.47
CA GLY A 113 -7.12 10.02 -1.43
C GLY A 113 -6.58 9.50 -0.10
N ILE A 114 -5.53 8.68 -0.12
CA ILE A 114 -4.68 8.37 1.03
C ILE A 114 -3.33 9.06 0.78
N LEU A 115 -3.01 10.07 1.57
CA LEU A 115 -1.84 10.93 1.44
C LEU A 115 -0.82 10.63 2.55
N GLY A 116 0.47 10.79 2.27
CA GLY A 116 1.52 10.71 3.29
C GLY A 116 2.88 10.35 2.70
N MET A 117 3.94 10.46 3.52
CA MET A 117 5.31 10.21 3.10
C MET A 117 5.59 8.75 2.71
N GLY A 118 6.77 8.49 2.13
CA GLY A 118 7.22 7.13 1.83
C GLY A 118 7.31 6.27 3.09
N GLY A 119 6.84 5.02 3.04
CA GLY A 119 6.96 4.07 4.16
C GLY A 119 5.93 4.19 5.29
N ILE A 120 5.03 5.18 5.25
CA ILE A 120 4.02 5.44 6.30
C ILE A 120 2.87 4.42 6.37
N GLY A 121 2.79 3.47 5.42
CA GLY A 121 1.77 2.40 5.45
C GLY A 121 0.49 2.65 4.63
N LYS A 122 0.47 3.63 3.72
CA LYS A 122 -0.67 3.90 2.82
C LYS A 122 -1.17 2.66 2.06
N THR A 123 -0.25 1.97 1.39
CA THR A 123 -0.53 0.74 0.64
C THR A 123 -1.11 -0.35 1.55
N THR A 124 -0.55 -0.51 2.75
CA THR A 124 -1.05 -1.47 3.74
C THR A 124 -2.49 -1.17 4.12
N LEU A 125 -2.80 0.09 4.44
CA LEU A 125 -4.17 0.52 4.76
C LEU A 125 -5.14 0.27 3.60
N ALA A 126 -4.73 0.59 2.36
CA ALA A 126 -5.53 0.36 1.17
C ALA A 126 -5.80 -1.14 0.93
N LYS A 127 -4.78 -2.00 1.12
CA LYS A 127 -4.93 -3.46 1.08
C LYS A 127 -5.90 -3.99 2.15
N THR A 128 -5.82 -3.47 3.38
CA THR A 128 -6.73 -3.87 4.45
C THR A 128 -8.18 -3.52 4.11
N ILE A 129 -8.44 -2.35 3.53
CA ILE A 129 -9.76 -1.95 3.03
C ILE A 129 -10.24 -2.86 1.90
N TYR A 130 -9.36 -3.16 0.94
CA TYR A 130 -9.64 -4.05 -0.19
C TYR A 130 -10.10 -5.44 0.26
N ASN A 131 -9.41 -5.99 1.27
CA ASN A 131 -9.75 -7.28 1.88
C ASN A 131 -11.05 -7.19 2.71
N LYS A 132 -11.20 -6.14 3.54
CA LYS A 132 -12.36 -5.97 4.43
C LYS A 132 -13.69 -5.92 3.68
N PHE A 133 -13.74 -5.20 2.56
CA PHE A 133 -14.98 -4.97 1.82
C PHE A 133 -15.18 -5.88 0.60
N GLU A 134 -14.50 -7.02 0.60
CA GLU A 134 -14.52 -8.00 -0.49
C GLU A 134 -15.92 -8.34 -1.00
N ARG A 135 -16.86 -8.56 -0.09
CA ARG A 135 -18.19 -9.09 -0.42
C ARG A 135 -19.22 -8.02 -0.76
N ILE A 136 -18.87 -6.74 -0.67
CA ILE A 136 -19.83 -5.63 -0.82
C ILE A 136 -19.96 -5.16 -2.27
N PHE A 137 -18.89 -5.31 -3.05
CA PHE A 137 -18.79 -4.80 -4.42
C PHE A 137 -18.93 -5.92 -5.46
N GLU A 138 -19.49 -5.60 -6.62
CA GLU A 138 -19.68 -6.58 -7.70
C GLU A 138 -18.36 -6.93 -8.39
N GLY A 139 -17.47 -5.97 -8.50
CA GLY A 139 -16.12 -6.09 -9.05
C GLY A 139 -15.12 -5.32 -8.20
N ARG A 140 -13.87 -5.76 -8.17
CA ARG A 140 -12.81 -5.09 -7.41
C ARG A 140 -11.49 -5.22 -8.13
N SER A 141 -10.66 -4.18 -8.12
CA SER A 141 -9.32 -4.22 -8.71
C SER A 141 -8.31 -3.51 -7.81
N PHE A 142 -7.11 -4.08 -7.71
CA PHE A 142 -5.97 -3.48 -7.02
C PHE A 142 -4.85 -3.25 -8.04
N LEU A 143 -4.72 -2.01 -8.50
CA LEU A 143 -3.67 -1.58 -9.42
C LEU A 143 -2.44 -1.20 -8.58
N ALA A 144 -1.51 -2.15 -8.44
CA ALA A 144 -0.32 -1.99 -7.61
C ALA A 144 0.77 -1.16 -8.28
N ASN A 145 1.49 -0.36 -7.49
CA ASN A 145 2.73 0.32 -7.89
C ASN A 145 2.64 1.07 -9.23
N VAL A 146 1.57 1.85 -9.43
CA VAL A 146 1.25 2.47 -10.73
C VAL A 146 2.39 3.35 -11.24
N ARG A 147 3.03 4.15 -10.38
CA ARG A 147 4.22 4.95 -10.75
C ARG A 147 5.31 4.07 -11.35
N GLU A 148 5.63 2.96 -10.69
CA GLU A 148 6.73 2.08 -11.10
C GLU A 148 6.39 1.35 -12.41
N VAL A 149 5.17 0.82 -12.54
CA VAL A 149 4.72 0.14 -13.76
C VAL A 149 4.82 1.06 -14.98
N ILE A 150 4.36 2.31 -14.85
CA ILE A 150 4.40 3.28 -15.94
C ILE A 150 5.82 3.78 -16.20
N ALA A 151 6.63 4.01 -15.16
CA ALA A 151 8.02 4.43 -15.34
C ALA A 151 8.86 3.40 -16.11
N HIS A 152 8.63 2.09 -15.87
CA HIS A 152 9.35 1.03 -16.58
C HIS A 152 8.83 0.81 -18.01
N GLN A 153 7.51 0.88 -18.21
CA GLN A 153 6.90 0.71 -19.53
C GLN A 153 5.73 1.69 -19.71
N PRO A 154 5.97 2.92 -20.23
CA PRO A 154 4.95 3.97 -20.24
C PRO A 154 3.66 3.56 -20.94
N ILE A 155 3.77 2.97 -22.13
CA ILE A 155 2.62 2.58 -22.95
C ILE A 155 2.09 1.21 -22.53
N ASN A 156 2.95 0.19 -22.51
CA ASN A 156 2.53 -1.19 -22.24
C ASN A 156 2.09 -1.39 -20.77
N GLY A 157 2.71 -0.68 -19.84
CA GLY A 157 2.30 -0.69 -18.43
C GLY A 157 0.91 -0.12 -18.25
N LEU A 158 0.61 1.01 -18.90
CA LEU A 158 -0.73 1.62 -18.85
C LEU A 158 -1.80 0.72 -19.51
N VAL A 159 -1.49 0.13 -20.67
CA VAL A 159 -2.34 -0.89 -21.31
C VAL A 159 -2.58 -2.07 -20.36
N GLY A 160 -1.54 -2.59 -19.72
CA GLY A 160 -1.64 -3.68 -18.76
C GLY A 160 -2.52 -3.34 -17.56
N LEU A 161 -2.42 -2.12 -17.02
CA LEU A 161 -3.27 -1.64 -15.92
C LEU A 161 -4.74 -1.53 -16.35
N GLN A 162 -5.01 -1.05 -17.57
CA GLN A 162 -6.38 -1.00 -18.12
C GLN A 162 -6.95 -2.39 -18.37
N GLU A 163 -6.16 -3.31 -18.93
CA GLU A 163 -6.53 -4.72 -19.07
C GLU A 163 -6.89 -5.31 -17.71
N GLN A 164 -6.01 -5.15 -16.71
CA GLN A 164 -6.23 -5.66 -15.36
C GLN A 164 -7.55 -5.10 -14.78
N LEU A 165 -7.73 -3.77 -14.80
CA LEU A 165 -8.92 -3.12 -14.28
C LEU A 165 -10.22 -3.66 -14.90
N LEU A 166 -10.23 -3.83 -16.23
CA LEU A 166 -11.37 -4.37 -16.97
C LEU A 166 -11.64 -5.84 -16.62
N ASN A 167 -10.62 -6.69 -16.63
CA ASN A 167 -10.75 -8.12 -16.33
C ASN A 167 -11.24 -8.33 -14.88
N ASP A 168 -10.65 -7.60 -13.92
CA ASP A 168 -10.95 -7.65 -12.49
C ASP A 168 -12.40 -7.25 -12.16
N ILE A 169 -12.87 -6.11 -12.72
CA ILE A 169 -14.21 -5.59 -12.41
C ILE A 169 -15.30 -6.37 -13.16
N LEU A 170 -15.05 -6.72 -14.42
CA LEU A 170 -16.04 -7.43 -15.25
C LEU A 170 -16.04 -8.95 -15.00
N LYS A 171 -15.07 -9.48 -14.25
CA LYS A 171 -14.89 -10.91 -13.97
C LYS A 171 -14.87 -11.75 -15.24
N ASN A 172 -14.17 -11.24 -16.25
CA ASN A 172 -14.05 -11.87 -17.56
C ASN A 172 -12.58 -11.96 -17.92
N GLU A 173 -11.95 -13.10 -17.63
CA GLU A 173 -10.56 -13.38 -17.94
C GLU A 173 -10.39 -13.57 -19.46
N GLY A 174 -10.02 -12.51 -20.17
CA GLY A 174 -9.83 -12.57 -21.63
C GLY A 174 -9.97 -11.24 -22.34
N ILE A 175 -10.26 -10.16 -21.62
CA ILE A 175 -10.27 -8.82 -22.20
C ILE A 175 -8.84 -8.43 -22.56
N LYS A 176 -8.62 -8.16 -23.84
CA LYS A 176 -7.39 -7.61 -24.39
C LYS A 176 -7.59 -6.18 -24.85
N VAL A 177 -6.65 -5.31 -24.48
CA VAL A 177 -6.62 -3.89 -24.82
C VAL A 177 -5.51 -3.67 -25.83
N GLY A 178 -5.88 -3.29 -27.05
CA GLY A 178 -4.91 -3.09 -28.13
C GLY A 178 -4.16 -1.75 -28.10
N SER A 179 -4.60 -0.79 -27.29
CA SER A 179 -3.95 0.51 -27.08
C SER A 179 -4.58 1.24 -25.89
N VAL A 180 -3.86 2.23 -25.33
CA VAL A 180 -4.34 3.06 -24.21
C VAL A 180 -5.72 3.68 -24.49
N ALA A 181 -5.88 4.33 -25.65
CA ALA A 181 -7.13 4.97 -26.03
C ALA A 181 -8.31 3.98 -26.12
N LYS A 182 -8.06 2.76 -26.64
CA LYS A 182 -9.08 1.70 -26.70
C LYS A 182 -9.43 1.21 -25.30
N GLY A 183 -8.45 1.05 -24.41
CA GLY A 183 -8.69 0.67 -23.02
C GLY A 183 -9.55 1.70 -22.29
N THR A 184 -9.24 2.98 -22.47
CA THR A 184 -10.01 4.11 -21.92
C THR A 184 -11.45 4.11 -22.42
N GLU A 185 -11.67 3.89 -23.73
CA GLU A 185 -13.02 3.78 -24.30
C GLU A 185 -13.78 2.58 -23.69
N MET A 186 -13.12 1.42 -23.56
CA MET A 186 -13.71 0.23 -22.97
C MET A 186 -14.09 0.45 -21.51
N ILE A 187 -13.23 1.12 -20.73
CA ILE A 187 -13.49 1.50 -19.34
C ILE A 187 -14.76 2.35 -19.26
N LYS A 188 -14.79 3.48 -20.00
CA LYS A 188 -15.92 4.42 -20.05
C LYS A 188 -17.23 3.75 -20.47
N LYS A 189 -17.17 2.77 -21.37
CA LYS A 189 -18.37 2.10 -21.90
C LYS A 189 -18.88 0.99 -21.00
N ARG A 190 -18.00 0.28 -20.29
CA ARG A 190 -18.32 -0.99 -19.64
C ARG A 190 -18.34 -0.94 -18.12
N LEU A 191 -17.50 -0.12 -17.49
CA LEU A 191 -17.47 -0.02 -16.03
C LEU A 191 -18.64 0.76 -15.39
N PRO A 192 -19.39 1.66 -16.10
CA PRO A 192 -20.56 2.32 -15.52
C PRO A 192 -21.71 1.40 -15.11
N CYS A 193 -21.72 0.14 -15.56
CA CYS A 193 -22.74 -0.84 -15.15
C CYS A 193 -22.33 -1.67 -13.92
N LYS A 194 -21.16 -1.40 -13.32
CA LYS A 194 -20.62 -2.16 -12.20
C LYS A 194 -20.37 -1.27 -10.98
N ARG A 195 -20.90 -1.71 -9.85
CA ARG A 195 -20.52 -1.19 -8.54
C ARG A 195 -19.18 -1.79 -8.12
N ALA A 196 -18.11 -1.02 -8.21
CA ALA A 196 -16.74 -1.50 -8.05
C ALA A 196 -15.99 -0.86 -6.87
N LEU A 197 -15.03 -1.61 -6.29
CA LEU A 197 -14.00 -1.06 -5.41
C LEU A 197 -12.65 -1.09 -6.15
N VAL A 198 -12.07 0.08 -6.39
CA VAL A 198 -10.81 0.21 -7.12
C VAL A 198 -9.77 0.84 -6.22
N ILE A 199 -8.62 0.18 -6.07
CA ILE A 199 -7.44 0.77 -5.45
C ILE A 199 -6.44 1.08 -6.54
N ILE A 200 -5.99 2.33 -6.59
CA ILE A 200 -4.93 2.80 -7.48
C ILE A 200 -3.76 3.20 -6.59
N ASP A 201 -2.78 2.31 -6.49
CA ASP A 201 -1.69 2.40 -5.52
C ASP A 201 -0.45 3.07 -6.10
N ASP A 202 0.16 3.97 -5.31
CA ASP A 202 1.42 4.66 -5.57
C ASP A 202 1.40 5.48 -6.86
N VAL A 203 0.45 6.42 -6.93
CA VAL A 203 0.34 7.41 -8.02
C VAL A 203 1.14 8.66 -7.67
N ASP A 204 1.89 9.19 -8.63
CA ASP A 204 2.75 10.37 -8.46
C ASP A 204 2.41 11.52 -9.42
N ASP A 205 1.77 11.22 -10.54
CA ASP A 205 1.44 12.19 -11.60
C ASP A 205 -0.01 12.04 -12.11
N LEU A 206 -0.60 13.14 -12.58
CA LEU A 206 -1.99 13.18 -13.04
C LEU A 206 -2.21 12.32 -14.30
N GLN A 207 -1.23 12.27 -15.22
CA GLN A 207 -1.31 11.51 -16.45
C GLN A 207 -1.54 10.01 -16.19
N GLN A 208 -1.05 9.50 -15.06
CA GLN A 208 -1.24 8.11 -14.65
C GLN A 208 -2.72 7.78 -14.33
N LEU A 209 -3.51 8.80 -13.96
CA LEU A 209 -4.94 8.67 -13.68
C LEU A 209 -5.82 9.06 -14.87
N GLU A 210 -5.34 9.93 -15.76
CA GLU A 210 -6.12 10.45 -16.89
C GLU A 210 -6.72 9.37 -17.78
N GLU A 211 -6.03 8.22 -17.89
CA GLU A 211 -6.41 7.10 -18.75
C GLU A 211 -7.00 5.90 -17.97
N ILE A 212 -7.11 5.99 -16.65
CA ILE A 212 -7.62 4.90 -15.79
C ILE A 212 -8.89 5.32 -15.03
N ALA A 213 -8.88 6.50 -14.41
CA ALA A 213 -9.91 6.92 -13.46
C ALA A 213 -10.08 8.44 -13.39
N ARG A 214 -10.08 9.14 -14.54
CA ARG A 214 -10.17 10.61 -14.62
C ARG A 214 -11.47 11.18 -14.05
N ALA A 215 -12.59 10.49 -14.24
CA ALA A 215 -13.91 11.01 -13.90
C ALA A 215 -14.79 9.93 -13.26
N ARG A 216 -15.76 10.39 -12.47
CA ARG A 216 -16.63 9.51 -11.66
C ARG A 216 -17.57 8.67 -12.51
N ASP A 217 -18.05 9.25 -13.61
CA ASP A 217 -19.00 8.64 -14.55
C ASP A 217 -18.42 7.44 -15.31
N TRP A 218 -17.11 7.18 -15.18
CA TRP A 218 -16.49 5.97 -15.71
C TRP A 218 -16.86 4.73 -14.89
N PHE A 219 -17.33 4.90 -13.65
CA PHE A 219 -17.68 3.81 -12.76
C PHE A 219 -19.17 3.83 -12.42
N GLY A 220 -19.73 2.66 -12.12
CA GLY A 220 -21.15 2.55 -11.83
C GLY A 220 -21.53 3.13 -10.46
N PRO A 221 -22.80 3.50 -10.26
CA PRO A 221 -23.30 4.00 -8.98
C PRO A 221 -22.86 3.14 -7.78
N GLY A 222 -22.49 3.82 -6.69
CA GLY A 222 -22.05 3.17 -5.47
C GLY A 222 -20.62 2.64 -5.50
N SER A 223 -19.86 2.91 -6.56
CA SER A 223 -18.44 2.56 -6.66
C SER A 223 -17.56 3.41 -5.73
N ARG A 224 -16.43 2.86 -5.33
CA ARG A 224 -15.41 3.52 -4.49
C ARG A 224 -14.05 3.37 -5.13
N ILE A 225 -13.38 4.49 -5.33
CA ILE A 225 -12.03 4.57 -5.88
C ILE A 225 -11.13 5.14 -4.79
N ILE A 226 -10.04 4.46 -4.49
CA ILE A 226 -9.06 4.87 -3.50
C ILE A 226 -7.73 5.07 -4.21
N ILE A 227 -7.15 6.25 -4.06
CA ILE A 227 -5.86 6.61 -4.65
C ILE A 227 -4.85 6.75 -3.52
N THR A 228 -3.75 6.03 -3.56
CA THR A 228 -2.63 6.26 -2.63
C THR A 228 -1.58 7.12 -3.32
N THR A 229 -1.10 8.16 -2.63
CA THR A 229 -0.11 9.08 -3.20
C THR A 229 0.74 9.76 -2.13
N ARG A 230 1.87 10.32 -2.56
CA ARG A 230 2.73 11.21 -1.77
C ARG A 230 2.57 12.67 -2.17
N ASN A 231 1.70 12.95 -3.15
CA ASN A 231 1.51 14.26 -3.75
C ASN A 231 0.09 14.77 -3.45
N LYS A 232 -0.01 15.75 -2.56
CA LYS A 232 -1.28 16.39 -2.20
C LYS A 232 -1.90 17.13 -3.38
N HIS A 233 -1.07 17.79 -4.18
CA HIS A 233 -1.53 18.58 -5.32
C HIS A 233 -2.25 17.71 -6.36
N LEU A 234 -1.77 16.48 -6.58
CA LEU A 234 -2.43 15.48 -7.42
C LEU A 234 -3.88 15.23 -6.99
N LEU A 235 -4.13 15.08 -5.68
CA LEU A 235 -5.49 14.83 -5.16
C LEU A 235 -6.42 16.03 -5.37
N VAL A 236 -5.86 17.25 -5.31
CA VAL A 236 -6.59 18.50 -5.61
C VAL A 236 -6.94 18.55 -7.10
N GLN A 237 -6.01 18.21 -7.99
CA GLN A 237 -6.24 18.18 -9.44
C GLN A 237 -7.28 17.15 -9.85
N VAL A 238 -7.27 15.97 -9.25
CA VAL A 238 -8.31 14.92 -9.43
C VAL A 238 -9.64 15.34 -8.78
N GLY A 239 -9.57 16.24 -7.80
CA GLY A 239 -10.69 16.77 -7.05
C GLY A 239 -11.36 15.70 -6.18
N VAL A 240 -10.60 14.88 -5.46
CA VAL A 240 -11.16 13.79 -4.61
C VAL A 240 -12.16 14.30 -3.57
N ASP A 241 -13.11 13.46 -3.17
CA ASP A 241 -14.20 13.85 -2.25
C ASP A 241 -13.73 13.98 -0.81
N SER A 242 -12.68 13.24 -0.44
CA SER A 242 -12.02 13.36 0.87
C SER A 242 -10.58 12.85 0.77
N THR A 243 -9.73 13.37 1.66
CA THR A 243 -8.34 12.92 1.79
C THR A 243 -8.10 12.43 3.21
N TYR A 244 -7.64 11.19 3.34
CA TYR A 244 -7.07 10.65 4.56
C TYR A 244 -5.57 10.94 4.58
N VAL A 245 -5.10 11.72 5.55
CA VAL A 245 -3.67 11.93 5.78
C VAL A 245 -3.17 10.82 6.71
N ALA A 246 -2.22 10.02 6.25
CA ALA A 246 -1.65 8.94 7.04
C ALA A 246 -0.72 9.50 8.11
N GLU A 247 -0.97 9.07 9.33
CA GLU A 247 -0.22 9.46 10.53
C GLU A 247 0.80 8.38 10.90
N GLU A 248 1.84 8.80 11.59
CA GLU A 248 2.85 7.94 12.20
C GLU A 248 2.23 6.99 13.23
N MET A 249 2.96 5.94 13.57
CA MET A 249 2.57 5.05 14.67
C MET A 249 2.90 5.73 15.99
N ASP A 250 2.00 5.59 16.98
CA ASP A 250 2.33 5.98 18.34
C ASP A 250 3.43 5.06 18.93
N GLU A 251 3.95 5.41 20.10
CA GLU A 251 5.05 4.65 20.72
C GLU A 251 4.69 3.19 21.01
N GLU A 252 3.45 2.89 21.38
CA GLU A 252 2.99 1.54 21.71
C GLU A 252 2.87 0.69 20.44
N GLU A 253 2.22 1.24 19.42
CA GLU A 253 2.10 0.63 18.10
C GLU A 253 3.49 0.41 17.46
N ALA A 254 4.38 1.39 17.57
CA ALA A 254 5.74 1.31 17.05
C ALA A 254 6.55 0.22 17.76
N LEU A 255 6.42 0.11 19.09
CA LEU A 255 7.06 -0.93 19.89
C LEU A 255 6.56 -2.32 19.51
N GLU A 256 5.24 -2.50 19.36
CA GLU A 256 4.66 -3.77 18.97
C GLU A 256 5.14 -4.19 17.57
N LEU A 257 5.06 -3.28 16.59
CA LEU A 257 5.48 -3.58 15.22
C LEU A 257 6.97 -3.92 15.16
N PHE A 258 7.82 -3.09 15.77
CA PHE A 258 9.26 -3.37 15.86
C PHE A 258 9.50 -4.75 16.48
N SER A 259 8.77 -5.08 17.55
CA SER A 259 8.96 -6.33 18.27
C SER A 259 8.61 -7.55 17.44
N TRP A 260 7.54 -7.49 16.64
CA TRP A 260 7.21 -8.56 15.70
C TRP A 260 8.35 -8.80 14.70
N HIS A 261 9.02 -7.74 14.27
CA HIS A 261 10.11 -7.85 13.31
C HIS A 261 11.44 -8.27 13.93
N ALA A 262 11.74 -7.87 15.16
CA ALA A 262 12.99 -8.22 15.85
C ALA A 262 12.94 -9.54 16.64
N PHE A 263 11.82 -9.82 17.32
CA PHE A 263 11.65 -10.92 18.28
C PHE A 263 10.61 -11.97 17.88
N LYS A 264 9.85 -11.74 16.79
CA LYS A 264 8.73 -12.61 16.36
C LYS A 264 7.59 -12.73 17.38
N ARG A 265 7.40 -11.68 18.17
CA ARG A 265 6.34 -11.52 19.17
C ARG A 265 6.04 -10.05 19.39
N GLY A 266 4.87 -9.71 19.92
CA GLY A 266 4.41 -8.31 20.05
C GLY A 266 5.12 -7.45 21.11
N TYR A 267 6.17 -7.95 21.78
CA TYR A 267 6.87 -7.20 22.82
C TYR A 267 8.34 -7.65 22.98
N PRO A 268 9.31 -6.76 23.27
CA PRO A 268 10.72 -7.15 23.38
C PRO A 268 10.99 -7.98 24.64
N ASP A 269 12.17 -8.61 24.70
CA ASP A 269 12.70 -9.13 25.97
C ASP A 269 13.07 -7.97 26.89
N GLN A 270 12.96 -8.16 28.21
CA GLN A 270 13.18 -7.08 29.19
C GLN A 270 14.56 -6.45 29.05
N GLU A 271 15.58 -7.25 28.74
CA GLU A 271 16.97 -6.80 28.53
C GLU A 271 17.14 -5.93 27.26
N TYR A 272 16.24 -6.03 26.28
CA TYR A 272 16.26 -5.24 25.04
C TYR A 272 15.26 -4.08 25.06
N LEU A 273 14.51 -3.86 26.14
CA LEU A 273 13.45 -2.86 26.16
C LEU A 273 13.99 -1.45 25.93
N ASP A 274 15.09 -1.07 26.58
CA ASP A 274 15.68 0.26 26.43
C ASP A 274 16.30 0.46 25.04
N LEU A 275 16.93 -0.57 24.48
CA LEU A 275 17.42 -0.55 23.10
C LEU A 275 16.28 -0.45 22.09
N SER A 276 15.17 -1.15 22.33
CA SER A 276 13.95 -1.06 21.50
C SER A 276 13.38 0.35 21.51
N LYS A 277 13.33 1.01 22.69
CA LYS A 277 12.92 2.42 22.80
C LYS A 277 13.85 3.35 22.03
N ARG A 278 15.16 3.11 22.03
CA ARG A 278 16.10 3.89 21.19
C ARG A 278 15.82 3.71 19.70
N VAL A 279 15.55 2.49 19.24
CA VAL A 279 15.15 2.24 17.84
C VAL A 279 13.85 2.97 17.48
N ILE A 280 12.86 2.97 18.37
CA ILE A 280 11.58 3.65 18.14
C ILE A 280 11.80 5.16 18.01
N ARG A 281 12.60 5.76 18.90
CA ARG A 281 12.96 7.18 18.81
C ARG A 281 13.66 7.53 17.51
N TYR A 282 14.55 6.67 17.02
CA TYR A 282 15.20 6.85 15.72
C TYR A 282 14.19 6.74 14.55
N CYS A 283 13.29 5.75 14.60
CA CYS A 283 12.31 5.52 13.53
C CYS A 283 11.14 6.52 13.53
N GLN A 284 10.88 7.20 14.66
CA GLN A 284 9.75 8.13 14.88
C GLN A 284 8.41 7.60 14.35
N GLY A 285 8.08 6.35 14.68
CA GLY A 285 6.79 5.77 14.29
C GLY A 285 6.63 5.46 12.80
N LEU A 286 7.69 5.57 11.96
CA LEU A 286 7.63 5.19 10.55
C LEU A 286 7.62 3.65 10.38
N PRO A 287 6.52 3.03 9.92
CA PRO A 287 6.38 1.56 9.90
C PRO A 287 7.46 0.83 9.11
N LEU A 288 7.83 1.38 7.95
CA LEU A 288 8.88 0.81 7.11
C LEU A 288 10.25 0.80 7.81
N ALA A 289 10.60 1.88 8.52
CA ALA A 289 11.87 1.97 9.22
C ALA A 289 11.94 0.95 10.36
N LEU A 290 10.87 0.85 11.16
CA LEU A 290 10.73 -0.13 12.23
C LEU A 290 10.90 -1.56 11.70
N ARG A 291 10.28 -1.86 10.55
CA ARG A 291 10.43 -3.16 9.88
C ARG A 291 11.85 -3.45 9.44
N VAL A 292 12.50 -2.51 8.77
CA VAL A 292 13.86 -2.67 8.24
C VAL A 292 14.85 -2.88 9.38
N VAL A 293 14.84 -1.99 10.38
CA VAL A 293 15.75 -2.07 11.53
C VAL A 293 15.45 -3.32 12.37
N GLY A 294 14.19 -3.60 12.69
CA GLY A 294 13.80 -4.79 13.45
C GLY A 294 14.22 -6.09 12.75
N SER A 295 13.98 -6.21 11.45
CA SER A 295 14.39 -7.39 10.68
C SER A 295 15.91 -7.54 10.61
N PHE A 296 16.63 -6.42 10.50
CA PHE A 296 18.09 -6.43 10.55
C PHE A 296 18.59 -6.88 11.91
N LEU A 297 17.90 -6.60 13.02
CA LEU A 297 18.37 -6.89 14.38
C LEU A 297 18.02 -8.30 14.90
N ILE A 298 17.27 -9.09 14.15
CA ILE A 298 16.91 -10.47 14.51
C ILE A 298 18.16 -11.27 14.92
N LYS A 299 18.07 -11.96 16.08
CA LYS A 299 19.09 -12.88 16.63
C LYS A 299 20.47 -12.26 16.90
N ARG A 300 20.58 -10.93 16.94
CA ARG A 300 21.81 -10.23 17.34
C ARG A 300 21.82 -9.95 18.84
N THR A 301 23.01 -9.82 19.38
CA THR A 301 23.29 -9.49 20.78
C THR A 301 23.01 -8.01 21.08
N ALA A 302 22.82 -7.67 22.36
CA ALA A 302 22.64 -6.28 22.80
C ALA A 302 23.80 -5.36 22.36
N LEU A 303 25.06 -5.83 22.40
CA LEU A 303 26.23 -5.08 21.93
C LEU A 303 26.16 -4.78 20.42
N GLU A 304 25.69 -5.74 19.62
CA GLU A 304 25.52 -5.54 18.18
C GLU A 304 24.36 -4.56 17.88
N TRP A 305 23.32 -4.54 18.71
CA TRP A 305 22.24 -3.56 18.62
C TRP A 305 22.73 -2.15 18.93
N GLU A 306 23.50 -1.98 20.00
CA GLU A 306 24.14 -0.71 20.36
C GLU A 306 25.02 -0.21 19.21
N SER A 307 25.89 -1.08 18.70
CA SER A 307 26.75 -0.75 17.56
C SER A 307 25.96 -0.37 16.31
N GLN A 308 24.82 -1.04 16.04
CA GLN A 308 23.97 -0.63 14.92
C GLN A 308 23.30 0.73 15.16
N LEU A 309 22.76 0.98 16.35
CA LEU A 309 22.16 2.27 16.68
C LEU A 309 23.16 3.41 16.50
N GLU A 310 24.40 3.23 16.95
CA GLU A 310 25.48 4.21 16.72
C GLU A 310 25.78 4.44 15.24
N ARG A 311 25.67 3.39 14.40
CA ARG A 311 25.84 3.53 12.94
C ARG A 311 24.68 4.30 12.32
N LEU A 312 23.44 3.99 12.70
CA LEU A 312 22.24 4.65 12.22
C LEU A 312 22.20 6.14 12.60
N GLU A 313 22.71 6.49 13.77
CA GLU A 313 22.87 7.88 14.21
C GLU A 313 23.89 8.67 13.36
N ARG A 314 24.82 7.98 12.69
CA ARG A 314 25.83 8.60 11.81
C ARG A 314 25.40 8.66 10.35
N SER A 315 24.80 7.58 9.84
CA SER A 315 24.36 7.46 8.46
C SER A 315 23.09 6.61 8.39
N PRO A 316 22.03 7.11 7.73
CA PRO A 316 20.75 6.41 7.66
C PRO A 316 20.86 5.12 6.84
N HIS A 317 20.08 4.12 7.21
CA HIS A 317 20.06 2.85 6.50
C HIS A 317 19.66 3.00 5.02
N GLU A 318 20.48 2.52 4.09
CA GLU A 318 20.31 2.67 2.64
C GLU A 318 18.89 2.30 2.14
N ALA A 319 18.34 1.16 2.57
CA ALA A 319 16.99 0.75 2.19
C ALA A 319 15.88 1.75 2.59
N ILE A 320 16.04 2.45 3.73
CA ILE A 320 15.11 3.49 4.18
C ILE A 320 15.32 4.74 3.32
N THR A 321 16.58 5.17 3.18
CA THR A 321 17.00 6.31 2.36
C THR A 321 16.44 6.20 0.94
N LYS A 322 16.61 5.05 0.27
CA LYS A 322 16.13 4.81 -1.09
C LYS A 322 14.63 5.03 -1.25
N ILE A 323 13.82 4.60 -0.27
CA ILE A 323 12.36 4.73 -0.36
C ILE A 323 11.90 6.16 -0.10
N LEU A 324 12.56 6.87 0.81
CA LEU A 324 12.28 8.28 1.09
C LEU A 324 12.73 9.17 -0.07
N ARG A 325 13.89 8.87 -0.67
CA ARG A 325 14.52 9.65 -1.75
C ARG A 325 13.65 9.73 -3.00
N ILE A 326 12.77 8.76 -3.25
CA ILE A 326 11.79 8.81 -4.35
C ILE A 326 11.01 10.14 -4.38
N SER A 327 10.57 10.64 -3.22
CA SER A 327 9.83 11.90 -3.14
C SER A 327 10.70 13.12 -3.43
N PHE A 328 11.97 13.09 -3.01
CA PHE A 328 12.96 14.13 -3.30
C PHE A 328 13.36 14.14 -4.77
N ASP A 329 13.62 12.97 -5.35
CA ASP A 329 13.98 12.81 -6.75
C ASP A 329 12.83 13.16 -7.71
N GLY A 330 11.59 13.13 -7.21
CA GLY A 330 10.39 13.57 -7.93
C GLY A 330 10.14 15.09 -7.90
N LEU A 331 10.95 15.88 -7.17
CA LEU A 331 10.80 17.34 -7.14
C LEU A 331 11.08 17.95 -8.53
N PRO A 332 10.26 18.93 -8.95
CA PRO A 332 10.18 19.36 -10.35
C PRO A 332 11.43 20.12 -10.80
N ASP A 333 12.07 20.89 -9.93
CA ASP A 333 13.27 21.63 -10.27
C ASP A 333 14.43 21.43 -9.26
N ARG A 334 15.60 21.96 -9.62
CA ARG A 334 16.80 21.90 -8.78
C ARG A 334 16.74 22.85 -7.58
N ILE A 335 15.94 23.91 -7.68
CA ILE A 335 15.82 24.94 -6.66
C ILE A 335 15.00 24.40 -5.47
N ASP A 336 13.93 23.64 -5.74
CA ASP A 336 13.14 22.92 -4.75
C ASP A 336 13.97 21.88 -4.02
N ARG A 337 14.80 21.12 -4.76
CA ARG A 337 15.75 20.18 -4.15
C ARG A 337 16.74 20.89 -3.24
N SER A 338 17.27 22.02 -3.69
CA SER A 338 18.17 22.84 -2.87
C SER A 338 17.47 23.35 -1.61
N THR A 339 16.25 23.86 -1.75
CA THR A 339 15.40 24.33 -0.64
C THR A 339 15.16 23.21 0.38
N PHE A 340 14.87 21.99 -0.08
CA PHE A 340 14.76 20.83 0.80
C PHE A 340 16.05 20.58 1.59
N LEU A 341 17.21 20.60 0.91
CA LEU A 341 18.50 20.39 1.56
C LEU A 341 18.82 21.50 2.59
N ASP A 342 18.53 22.77 2.25
CA ASP A 342 18.69 23.91 3.16
C ASP A 342 17.83 23.77 4.40
N ILE A 343 16.56 23.37 4.24
CA ILE A 343 15.68 23.10 5.39
C ILE A 343 16.22 21.96 6.23
N SER A 344 16.61 20.83 5.61
CA SER A 344 17.15 19.66 6.34
C SER A 344 18.43 19.97 7.14
N CYS A 345 19.21 20.95 6.70
CA CYS A 345 20.44 21.35 7.36
C CYS A 345 20.20 22.39 8.45
N PHE A 346 19.40 23.42 8.18
CA PHE A 346 19.43 24.68 8.96
C PHE A 346 18.09 25.13 9.54
N PHE A 347 16.98 24.89 8.84
CA PHE A 347 15.75 25.65 9.10
C PHE A 347 14.63 24.86 9.81
N ILE A 348 14.88 23.61 10.22
CA ILE A 348 13.91 22.84 11.03
C ILE A 348 13.66 23.56 12.36
N GLY A 349 12.39 23.74 12.72
CA GLY A 349 11.93 24.39 13.94
C GLY A 349 11.87 25.92 13.86
N MET A 350 12.23 26.52 12.73
CA MET A 350 12.13 27.96 12.50
C MET A 350 10.78 28.35 11.90
N ASP A 351 10.37 29.60 12.12
CA ASP A 351 9.14 30.16 11.56
C ASP A 351 9.18 30.14 10.02
N LYS A 352 8.10 29.66 9.41
CA LYS A 352 8.02 29.44 7.97
C LYS A 352 8.23 30.72 7.16
N GLU A 353 7.55 31.81 7.52
CA GLU A 353 7.58 33.08 6.79
C GLU A 353 8.96 33.72 6.88
N TYR A 354 9.61 33.60 8.04
CA TYR A 354 10.99 34.02 8.21
C TYR A 354 11.95 33.24 7.28
N VAL A 355 11.81 31.92 7.22
CA VAL A 355 12.64 31.08 6.34
C VAL A 355 12.36 31.37 4.87
N THR A 356 11.10 31.58 4.49
CA THR A 356 10.71 31.98 3.13
C THR A 356 11.43 33.27 2.72
N GLN A 357 11.45 34.30 3.57
CA GLN A 357 12.11 35.57 3.26
C GLN A 357 13.61 35.41 3.05
N ILE A 358 14.29 34.62 3.89
CA ILE A 358 15.73 34.36 3.75
C ILE A 358 16.01 33.69 2.40
N LEU A 359 15.32 32.59 2.12
CA LEU A 359 15.55 31.79 0.92
C LEU A 359 15.19 32.55 -0.36
N ASP A 360 14.11 33.35 -0.35
CA ASP A 360 13.78 34.24 -1.47
C ASP A 360 14.83 35.33 -1.68
N GLY A 361 15.38 35.89 -0.60
CA GLY A 361 16.51 36.82 -0.65
C GLY A 361 17.76 36.20 -1.30
N CYS A 362 17.93 34.89 -1.18
CA CYS A 362 18.99 34.10 -1.82
C CYS A 362 18.62 33.57 -3.22
N GLY A 363 17.43 33.91 -3.74
CA GLY A 363 16.98 33.53 -5.09
C GLY A 363 16.37 32.13 -5.21
N PHE A 364 15.99 31.48 -4.10
CA PHE A 364 15.43 30.12 -4.10
C PHE A 364 13.93 30.04 -4.40
N SER A 365 13.25 31.16 -4.66
CA SER A 365 11.79 31.16 -4.95
C SER A 365 10.99 30.32 -3.93
N ALA A 366 11.39 30.37 -2.66
CA ALA A 366 10.85 29.59 -1.55
C ALA A 366 9.40 29.90 -1.25
N THR A 367 8.88 31.06 -1.69
CA THR A 367 7.44 31.35 -1.70
C THR A 367 6.65 30.24 -2.42
N LEU A 368 7.19 29.65 -3.49
CA LEU A 368 6.60 28.49 -4.18
C LEU A 368 7.23 27.16 -3.73
N GLY A 369 8.55 27.13 -3.51
CA GLY A 369 9.27 25.90 -3.20
C GLY A 369 8.83 25.24 -1.89
N ILE A 370 8.61 26.00 -0.82
CA ILE A 370 8.14 25.45 0.47
C ILE A 370 6.75 24.79 0.33
N PRO A 371 5.74 25.44 -0.29
CA PRO A 371 4.48 24.78 -0.63
C PRO A 371 4.65 23.45 -1.39
N ILE A 372 5.53 23.40 -2.40
CA ILE A 372 5.79 22.16 -3.17
C ILE A 372 6.32 21.05 -2.23
N LEU A 373 7.26 21.37 -1.33
CA LEU A 373 7.78 20.39 -0.37
C LEU A 373 6.69 19.87 0.58
N ILE A 374 5.78 20.73 1.01
CA ILE A 374 4.62 20.36 1.83
C ILE A 374 3.67 19.45 1.04
N GLU A 375 3.38 19.81 -0.21
CA GLU A 375 2.54 19.00 -1.10
C GLU A 375 3.13 17.62 -1.35
N ARG A 376 4.46 17.48 -1.36
CA ARG A 376 5.18 16.20 -1.50
C ARG A 376 5.38 15.43 -0.20
N CYS A 377 4.81 15.90 0.91
CA CYS A 377 4.95 15.30 2.24
C CYS A 377 6.41 15.18 2.71
N LEU A 378 7.27 16.11 2.27
CA LEU A 378 8.69 16.19 2.65
C LEU A 378 8.93 17.14 3.83
N VAL A 379 8.06 18.13 3.97
CA VAL A 379 8.08 19.15 5.03
C VAL A 379 6.65 19.32 5.55
N THR A 380 6.50 19.61 6.83
CA THR A 380 5.22 19.98 7.45
C THR A 380 5.34 21.31 8.17
N VAL A 381 4.22 21.90 8.56
CA VAL A 381 4.17 23.14 9.33
C VAL A 381 3.39 22.85 10.60
N SER A 382 3.99 23.15 11.75
CA SER A 382 3.35 23.00 13.06
C SER A 382 2.26 24.07 13.28
N GLU A 383 1.46 23.90 14.32
CA GLU A 383 0.45 24.90 14.72
C GLU A 383 1.06 26.26 15.08
N GLN A 384 2.32 26.28 15.56
CA GLN A 384 3.08 27.50 15.85
C GLN A 384 3.81 28.02 14.60
N ASN A 385 3.40 27.59 13.41
CA ASN A 385 3.90 28.07 12.14
C ASN A 385 5.40 27.78 11.88
N LYS A 386 5.94 26.78 12.59
CA LYS A 386 7.33 26.34 12.41
C LYS A 386 7.43 25.26 11.35
N LEU A 387 8.47 25.34 10.51
CA LEU A 387 8.83 24.26 9.58
C LEU A 387 9.28 23.03 10.35
N MET A 388 8.70 21.89 10.02
CA MET A 388 9.02 20.60 10.61
C MET A 388 9.40 19.60 9.51
N MET A 389 10.25 18.64 9.84
CA MET A 389 10.67 17.57 8.95
C MET A 389 10.90 16.32 9.79
N HIS A 390 10.40 15.18 9.32
CA HIS A 390 10.66 13.90 9.97
C HIS A 390 12.16 13.63 10.04
N ASP A 391 12.68 13.10 11.15
CA ASP A 391 14.12 12.92 11.35
C ASP A 391 14.79 12.08 10.24
N LEU A 392 14.16 10.98 9.81
CA LEU A 392 14.67 10.18 8.69
C LEU A 392 14.70 10.94 7.34
N LEU A 393 13.82 11.92 7.11
CA LEU A 393 13.91 12.79 5.93
C LEU A 393 15.05 13.80 6.06
N ARG A 394 15.25 14.35 7.27
CA ARG A 394 16.37 15.23 7.59
C ARG A 394 17.70 14.50 7.37
N ASP A 395 17.81 13.29 7.91
CA ASP A 395 19.03 12.49 7.85
C ASP A 395 19.30 12.03 6.41
N MET A 396 18.26 11.69 5.63
CA MET A 396 18.39 11.48 4.20
C MET A 396 18.90 12.73 3.46
N GLY A 397 18.39 13.92 3.77
CA GLY A 397 18.87 15.18 3.16
C GLY A 397 20.35 15.43 3.43
N ARG A 398 20.79 15.20 4.67
CA ARG A 398 22.19 15.31 5.09
C ARG A 398 23.09 14.25 4.44
N GLU A 399 22.61 13.02 4.32
CA GLU A 399 23.31 11.94 3.61
C GLU A 399 23.49 12.29 2.12
N ILE A 400 22.50 12.90 1.46
CA ILE A 400 22.65 13.36 0.07
C ILE A 400 23.78 14.42 -0.05
N VAL A 401 23.89 15.33 0.93
CA VAL A 401 25.00 16.32 0.92
C VAL A 401 26.35 15.62 1.12
N TYR A 402 26.41 14.63 2.01
CA TYR A 402 27.60 13.82 2.25
C TYR A 402 28.02 13.03 1.00
N GLU A 403 27.10 12.32 0.36
CA GLU A 403 27.32 11.54 -0.88
C GLU A 403 27.84 12.43 -2.01
N ASN A 404 27.24 13.61 -2.22
CA ASN A 404 27.64 14.52 -3.31
C ASN A 404 29.06 15.10 -3.14
N ALA A 405 29.64 14.98 -1.96
CA ALA A 405 30.96 15.49 -1.62
C ALA A 405 31.97 14.36 -1.36
N ASP A 406 31.64 13.12 -1.72
CA ASP A 406 32.48 11.92 -1.47
C ASP A 406 32.89 11.77 0.02
N GLY A 407 32.05 12.30 0.93
CA GLY A 407 32.31 12.27 2.37
C GLY A 407 33.35 13.27 2.88
N HIS A 408 33.81 14.19 2.03
CA HIS A 408 34.80 15.22 2.37
C HIS A 408 34.11 16.51 2.83
N PRO A 409 34.18 16.89 4.13
CA PRO A 409 33.49 18.07 4.67
C PRO A 409 33.81 19.38 3.94
N GLU A 410 35.05 19.55 3.47
CA GLU A 410 35.50 20.71 2.70
C GLU A 410 34.75 20.91 1.38
N ASN A 411 34.15 19.84 0.85
CA ASN A 411 33.38 19.83 -0.39
C ASN A 411 31.86 19.86 -0.13
N PHE A 412 31.42 19.88 1.13
CA PHE A 412 30.00 19.90 1.45
C PHE A 412 29.38 21.20 0.93
N SER A 413 28.28 21.06 0.20
CA SER A 413 27.49 22.22 -0.21
C SER A 413 26.92 23.01 0.98
N ARG A 414 26.78 22.35 2.15
CA ARG A 414 26.16 22.86 3.38
C ARG A 414 26.88 22.26 4.59
N LEU A 415 27.27 23.08 5.56
CA LEU A 415 27.90 22.64 6.80
C LEU A 415 26.97 22.88 7.98
N TRP A 416 26.38 21.80 8.53
CA TRP A 416 25.39 21.90 9.62
C TRP A 416 25.94 21.48 10.99
N LYS A 417 27.10 20.81 11.05
CA LYS A 417 27.77 20.47 12.31
C LYS A 417 28.75 21.57 12.70
N ARG A 418 28.74 21.95 13.98
CA ARG A 418 29.62 23.03 14.47
C ARG A 418 31.08 22.62 14.42
N GLU A 419 31.36 21.34 14.63
CA GLU A 419 32.69 20.74 14.58
C GLU A 419 33.27 20.89 13.17
N ASP A 420 32.55 20.41 12.15
CA ASP A 420 32.95 20.52 10.74
C ASP A 420 33.20 21.98 10.32
N VAL A 421 32.33 22.91 10.75
CA VAL A 421 32.50 24.35 10.49
C VAL A 421 33.78 24.89 11.14
N THR A 422 34.05 24.51 12.39
CA THR A 422 35.21 24.99 13.13
C THR A 422 36.50 24.46 12.53
N ASP A 423 36.54 23.17 12.18
CA ASP A 423 37.70 22.52 11.59
C ASP A 423 38.04 23.13 10.22
N ILE A 424 37.04 23.32 9.36
CA ILE A 424 37.22 23.92 8.03
C ILE A 424 37.66 25.40 8.12
N LEU A 425 37.10 26.18 9.04
CA LEU A 425 37.46 27.60 9.20
C LEU A 425 38.84 27.81 9.86
N SER A 426 39.33 26.81 10.60
CA SER A 426 40.65 26.89 11.25
C SER A 426 41.79 26.34 10.38
N ASP A 427 41.48 25.64 9.29
CA ASP A 427 42.45 25.21 8.29
C ASP A 427 42.90 26.39 7.38
N LYS A 428 44.13 26.84 7.57
CA LYS A 428 44.75 27.94 6.80
C LYS A 428 45.14 27.55 5.36
N SER A 429 44.97 26.29 4.97
CA SER A 429 45.30 25.79 3.63
C SER A 429 44.12 25.88 2.64
N VAL A 430 42.90 26.10 3.12
CA VAL A 430 41.69 26.24 2.29
C VAL A 430 41.60 27.67 1.75
N SER A 431 42.04 27.87 0.50
CA SER A 431 42.13 29.20 -0.14
C SER A 431 40.83 29.69 -0.79
N THR A 432 39.83 28.81 -0.93
CA THR A 432 38.50 29.13 -1.48
C THR A 432 37.44 28.25 -0.83
N PHE A 433 36.46 28.86 -0.16
CA PHE A 433 35.30 28.15 0.36
C PHE A 433 34.27 27.95 -0.78
N PRO A 434 33.86 26.72 -1.10
CA PRO A 434 32.72 26.48 -2.01
C PRO A 434 31.37 26.78 -1.33
N VAL A 435 31.37 27.19 -0.06
CA VAL A 435 30.17 27.52 0.71
C VAL A 435 29.61 28.86 0.23
N LYS A 436 28.56 28.80 -0.60
CA LYS A 436 27.70 29.95 -0.83
C LYS A 436 26.84 30.12 0.43
N PHE A 437 27.08 31.21 1.17
CA PHE A 437 26.21 31.63 2.28
C PHE A 437 24.83 32.04 1.78
#